data_AF-A0A7C9AHP8-F1
#
_entry.id   AF-A0A7C9AHP8-F1
#
_cell.length_a   1.000
_cell.length_b   1.000
_cell.length_c   1.000
_cell.angle_alpha   90.00
_cell.angle_beta   90.00
_cell.angle_gamma   90.00
#
_symmetry.space_group_name_H-M   'P 1'
#
loop_
_entity.id
_entity.type
_entity.pdbx_description
1 polymer ?
#
loop_
_entity_poly.entity_id
_entity_poly.type
_entity_poly.pdbx_seq_one_letter_code
_entity_poly.pdbx_strand_id
1 'polypeptide(L)'
;MAGISQVLRSIHCLCALGHDDWILDSGASEHMCSEQTDLHALSYLQQPILVNLPNGSQVRVTKHEKLRISKDLVLKHLLHVPNFKFNLLSIRRLCEQLKCS
;
A
#
# COMPACT_ATOMS: atom_id res chain seq x y z
N MET A 1 -20.30 -8.38 -8.03
CA MET A 1 -19.85 -9.57 -7.26
C MET A 1 -18.46 -10.10 -7.68
N ALA A 2 -17.83 -9.59 -8.74
CA ALA A 2 -16.46 -9.97 -9.12
C ALA A 2 -15.35 -9.31 -8.27
N GLY A 3 -15.60 -8.11 -7.74
CA GLY A 3 -14.62 -7.32 -6.99
C GLY A 3 -14.16 -7.96 -5.67
N ILE A 4 -15.10 -8.48 -4.86
CA ILE A 4 -14.79 -9.10 -3.56
C ILE A 4 -13.86 -10.32 -3.72
N SER A 5 -14.06 -11.13 -4.76
CA SER A 5 -13.22 -12.30 -5.05
C SER A 5 -11.77 -11.91 -5.36
N GLN A 6 -11.56 -10.80 -6.06
CA GLN A 6 -10.21 -10.32 -6.38
C GLN A 6 -9.50 -9.73 -5.16
N VAL A 7 -10.22 -9.03 -4.28
CA VAL A 7 -9.67 -8.52 -3.02
C VAL A 7 -9.21 -9.69 -2.14
N LEU A 8 -10.06 -10.71 -1.95
CA LEU A 8 -9.71 -11.92 -1.20
C LEU A 8 -8.47 -12.64 -1.76
N ARG A 9 -8.37 -12.78 -3.09
CA ARG A 9 -7.18 -13.36 -3.73
C ARG A 9 -5.93 -12.51 -3.50
N SER A 10 -6.06 -11.19 -3.52
CA SER A 10 -4.95 -10.27 -3.31
C SER A 10 -4.42 -10.38 -1.88
N ILE A 11 -5.32 -10.47 -0.90
CA ILE A 11 -4.97 -10.67 0.52
C ILE A 11 -4.28 -12.02 0.69
N HIS A 12 -4.84 -13.10 0.15
CA HIS A 12 -4.22 -14.43 0.23
C HIS A 12 -2.80 -14.43 -0.39
N CYS A 13 -2.61 -13.73 -1.51
CA CYS A 13 -1.31 -13.65 -2.16
C CYS A 13 -0.31 -12.82 -1.34
N LEU A 14 -0.77 -11.76 -0.67
CA LEU A 14 0.05 -10.96 0.23
C LEU A 14 0.57 -11.83 1.40
N CYS A 15 -0.31 -12.58 2.06
CA CYS A 15 0.08 -13.52 3.10
C CYS A 15 1.05 -14.60 2.59
N ALA A 16 0.78 -15.16 1.40
CA ALA A 16 1.67 -16.16 0.78
C ALA A 16 3.07 -15.61 0.45
N LEU A 17 3.23 -14.29 0.32
CA LEU A 17 4.52 -13.62 0.13
C LEU A 17 5.21 -13.25 1.47
N GLY A 18 4.65 -13.65 2.61
CA GLY A 18 5.19 -13.35 3.95
C GLY A 18 4.87 -11.93 4.43
N HIS A 19 3.88 -11.27 3.83
CA HIS A 19 3.41 -9.93 4.21
C HIS A 19 2.19 -10.00 5.13
N ASP A 20 2.27 -10.84 6.17
CA ASP A 20 1.19 -11.11 7.12
C ASP A 20 0.93 -9.94 8.09
N ASP A 21 1.80 -8.93 8.08
CA ASP A 21 1.80 -7.75 8.92
C ASP A 21 1.04 -6.55 8.31
N TRP A 22 0.54 -6.70 7.08
CA TRP A 22 -0.19 -5.63 6.39
C TRP A 22 -1.63 -5.50 6.88
N ILE A 23 -2.01 -4.27 7.21
CA ILE A 23 -3.35 -3.94 7.68
C ILE A 23 -4.18 -3.43 6.49
N LEU A 24 -5.33 -4.06 6.26
CA LEU A 24 -6.35 -3.51 5.38
C LEU A 24 -7.07 -2.36 6.10
N ASP A 25 -6.99 -1.16 5.53
CA ASP A 25 -7.52 0.05 6.17
C ASP A 25 -8.41 0.83 5.18
N SER A 26 -9.68 1.01 5.55
CA SER A 26 -10.62 1.87 4.82
C SER A 26 -10.40 3.37 5.08
N GLY A 27 -9.76 3.72 6.20
CA GLY A 27 -9.39 5.09 6.55
C GLY A 27 -8.12 5.57 5.86
N ALA A 28 -7.27 4.64 5.40
CA ALA A 28 -6.07 4.97 4.65
C ALA A 28 -6.39 5.53 3.26
N SER A 29 -5.86 6.71 2.96
CA SER A 29 -6.02 7.35 1.64
C SER A 29 -5.12 6.73 0.57
N GLU A 30 -3.97 6.20 0.97
CA GLU A 30 -2.96 5.59 0.10
C GLU A 30 -2.42 4.30 0.70
N HIS A 31 -1.76 3.48 -0.12
CA HIS A 31 -0.94 2.39 0.39
C HIS A 31 0.32 2.96 1.05
N MET A 32 0.70 2.44 2.22
CA MET A 32 1.85 2.93 2.99
C MET A 32 2.72 1.76 3.45
N CYS A 33 4.04 1.92 3.38
CA CYS A 33 4.99 1.00 4.00
C CYS A 33 5.93 1.76 4.94
N SER A 34 6.31 1.13 6.05
CA SER A 34 7.23 1.70 7.02
C SER A 34 8.69 1.46 6.66
N GLU A 35 8.98 0.24 6.21
CA GLU A 35 10.30 -0.20 5.79
C GLU A 35 10.40 -0.22 4.27
N GLN A 36 11.62 -0.13 3.75
CA GLN A 36 11.84 -0.44 2.34
C GLN A 36 11.46 -1.90 2.13
N THR A 37 10.46 -2.15 1.30
CA THR A 37 10.19 -3.52 0.89
C THR A 37 11.36 -3.95 0.00
N ASP A 38 11.94 -5.12 0.22
CA ASP A 38 13.04 -5.68 -0.62
C ASP A 38 12.64 -5.86 -2.11
N LEU A 39 11.42 -5.45 -2.47
CA LEU A 39 10.75 -5.68 -3.73
C LEU A 39 10.69 -4.38 -4.55
N HIS A 40 11.74 -4.19 -5.33
CA HIS A 40 11.84 -3.49 -6.62
C HIS A 40 11.19 -2.10 -6.82
N ALA A 41 12.09 -1.18 -7.20
CA ALA A 41 11.83 0.14 -7.79
C ALA A 41 11.34 1.23 -6.82
N LEU A 42 12.14 1.48 -5.79
CA LEU A 42 12.10 2.75 -5.07
C LEU A 42 12.32 3.90 -6.06
N SER A 43 11.48 4.92 -5.98
CA SER A 43 11.55 6.11 -6.82
C SER A 43 11.20 7.34 -6.00
N TYR A 44 11.77 8.48 -6.39
CA TYR A 44 11.45 9.76 -5.77
C TYR A 44 10.15 10.32 -6.37
N LEU A 45 9.31 10.85 -5.49
CA LEU A 45 8.16 11.65 -5.91
C LEU A 45 8.66 12.93 -6.58
N GLN A 46 7.97 13.37 -7.63
CA GLN A 46 8.27 14.66 -8.28
C GLN A 46 8.15 15.83 -7.30
N GLN A 47 7.19 15.73 -6.37
CA GLN A 47 6.97 16.70 -5.31
C GLN A 47 6.72 15.94 -4.00
N PRO A 48 7.34 16.34 -2.88
CA PRO A 48 7.06 15.75 -1.58
C PRO A 48 5.60 15.93 -1.19
N ILE A 49 5.04 14.93 -0.52
CA ILE A 49 3.68 14.98 0.02
C ILE A 49 3.72 14.95 1.55
N LEU A 50 2.74 15.61 2.18
CA LEU A 50 2.55 15.56 3.63
C LEU A 50 1.46 14.54 3.95
N VAL A 51 1.81 13.54 4.75
CA VAL A 51 0.89 12.50 5.21
C VAL A 51 0.53 12.79 6.67
N ASN A 52 -0.77 12.90 6.95
CA ASN A 52 -1.29 12.98 8.31
C ASN A 52 -1.36 11.58 8.91
N LEU A 53 -0.71 11.38 10.06
CA LEU A 53 -0.76 10.13 10.80
C LEU A 53 -1.89 10.15 11.85
N PRO A 54 -2.39 8.98 12.29
CA PRO A 54 -3.46 8.89 13.29
C PRO A 54 -3.12 9.55 14.63
N ASN A 55 -1.84 9.70 14.95
CA ASN A 55 -1.37 10.40 16.15
C ASN A 55 -1.39 11.94 16.02
N GLY A 56 -1.89 12.49 14.92
CA GLY A 56 -1.94 13.92 14.63
C GLY A 56 -0.63 14.51 14.08
N SER A 57 0.45 13.72 14.02
CA SER A 57 1.71 14.17 13.41
C SER A 57 1.64 14.15 11.88
N GLN A 58 2.53 14.91 11.26
CA GLN A 58 2.71 14.94 9.81
C GLN A 58 4.08 14.42 9.42
N VAL A 59 4.10 13.57 8.40
CA VAL A 59 5.34 13.03 7.83
C VAL A 59 5.48 13.52 6.40
N ARG A 60 6.67 14.07 6.10
CA ARG A 60 7.05 14.44 4.73
C ARG A 60 7.55 13.20 4.00
N VAL A 61 6.77 12.73 3.04
CA VAL A 61 7.11 11.60 2.19
C VAL A 61 7.70 12.11 0.88
N THR A 62 8.85 11.56 0.52
CA THR A 62 9.60 11.92 -0.70
C THR A 62 9.79 10.75 -1.65
N LYS A 63 9.47 9.55 -1.21
CA LYS A 63 9.75 8.28 -1.89
C LYS A 63 8.48 7.45 -1.98
N HIS A 64 8.41 6.68 -3.05
CA HIS A 64 7.39 5.66 -3.21
C HIS A 64 7.98 4.42 -3.88
N GLU A 65 7.30 3.31 -3.71
CA GLU A 65 7.70 1.99 -4.19
C GLU A 65 6.58 1.36 -5.03
N LYS A 66 6.88 0.21 -5.61
CA LYS A 66 5.91 -0.65 -6.28
C LYS A 66 6.03 -2.04 -5.69
N LEU A 67 4.92 -2.57 -5.17
CA LEU A 67 4.89 -3.92 -4.64
C LEU A 67 4.14 -4.84 -5.59
N ARG A 68 4.82 -5.86 -6.11
CA ARG A 68 4.18 -6.90 -6.93
C ARG A 68 3.58 -7.97 -6.02
N ILE A 69 2.26 -7.92 -5.86
CA ILE A 69 1.50 -8.91 -5.08
C ILE A 69 1.30 -10.18 -5.90
N SER A 70 1.03 -10.08 -7.20
CA SER A 70 0.83 -11.24 -8.07
C SER A 70 1.25 -10.96 -9.50
N LYS A 71 1.05 -11.93 -10.41
CA LYS A 71 1.33 -11.72 -11.84
C LYS A 71 0.52 -10.55 -12.42
N ASP A 72 -0.70 -10.38 -11.94
CA ASP A 72 -1.68 -9.45 -12.48
C ASP A 72 -1.91 -8.22 -11.57
N LEU A 73 -1.36 -8.23 -10.35
CA LEU A 73 -1.49 -7.13 -9.40
C LEU A 73 -0.15 -6.57 -8.96
N VAL A 74 0.03 -5.28 -9.21
CA VAL A 74 1.13 -4.46 -8.70
C VAL A 74 0.53 -3.25 -8.01
N LEU A 75 0.79 -3.11 -6.71
CA LEU A 75 0.49 -1.87 -5.99
C LEU A 75 1.40 -0.78 -6.55
N LYS A 76 0.78 0.29 -7.04
CA LYS A 76 1.49 1.48 -7.52
C LYS A 76 1.32 2.56 -6.45
N HIS A 77 2.30 3.46 -6.36
CA HIS A 77 2.30 4.54 -5.36
C HIS A 77 2.25 4.02 -3.90
N LEU A 78 3.02 2.97 -3.60
CA LEU A 78 3.23 2.56 -2.22
C LEU A 78 4.10 3.62 -1.53
N LEU A 79 3.52 4.43 -0.67
CA LEU A 79 4.24 5.52 -0.02
C LEU A 79 5.20 4.98 1.04
N HIS A 80 6.47 5.34 0.93
CA HIS A 80 7.43 5.00 1.98
C HIS A 80 7.35 6.05 3.08
N VAL A 81 6.76 5.68 4.21
CA VAL A 81 6.50 6.55 5.35
C VAL A 81 7.44 6.16 6.50
N PRO A 82 8.65 6.74 6.57
CA PRO A 82 9.64 6.34 7.56
C PRO A 82 9.12 6.59 8.98
N ASN A 83 9.50 5.72 9.91
CA ASN A 83 9.09 5.75 11.32
C ASN A 83 7.59 5.51 11.58
N PHE A 84 6.80 5.18 10.55
CA PHE A 84 5.47 4.63 10.76
C PHE A 84 5.60 3.17 11.21
N LYS A 85 4.68 2.67 12.05
CA LYS A 85 4.82 1.33 12.65
C LYS A 85 4.13 0.22 11.86
N PHE A 86 3.33 0.58 10.86
CA PHE A 86 2.41 -0.34 10.20
C PHE A 86 2.50 -0.22 8.68
N ASN A 87 2.35 -1.35 8.00
CA ASN A 87 2.13 -1.38 6.56
C ASN A 87 0.62 -1.33 6.30
N LEU A 88 0.15 -0.39 5.48
CA LEU A 88 -1.27 -0.18 5.21
C LEU A 88 -1.61 -0.45 3.75
N LEU A 89 -2.64 -1.25 3.55
CA LEU A 89 -3.36 -1.36 2.29
C LEU A 89 -4.61 -0.50 2.35
N SER A 90 -4.62 0.63 1.63
CA SER A 90 -5.86 1.35 1.38
C SER A 90 -6.85 0.48 0.60
N ILE A 91 -7.98 0.15 1.23
CA ILE A 91 -9.05 -0.64 0.59
C ILE A 91 -9.59 0.09 -0.63
N ARG A 92 -9.76 1.41 -0.53
CA ARG A 92 -10.24 2.24 -1.64
C ARG A 92 -9.31 2.13 -2.85
N ARG A 93 -8.01 2.34 -2.66
CA ARG A 93 -7.03 2.26 -3.75
C ARG A 93 -6.97 0.86 -4.35
N LEU A 94 -7.00 -0.17 -3.52
CA LEU A 94 -7.02 -1.55 -3.99
C LEU A 94 -8.26 -1.85 -4.86
N CYS A 95 -9.44 -1.42 -4.41
CA CYS A 95 -10.69 -1.57 -5.15
C CYS A 95 -10.69 -0.79 -6.47
N GLU A 96 -10.16 0.44 -6.49
CA GLU A 96 -10.00 1.26 -7.71
C GLU A 96 -9.10 0.54 -8.73
N GLN A 97 -7.99 -0.06 -8.29
CA GLN A 97 -7.08 -0.82 -9.16
C GLN A 97 -7.69 -2.12 -9.69
N LEU A 98 -8.42 -2.85 -8.82
CA LEU A 98 -9.09 -4.10 -9.16
C LEU A 98 -10.42 -3.89 -9.90
N LYS A 99 -10.84 -2.65 -10.12
CA LYS A 99 -12.13 -2.30 -10.75
C LYS A 99 -13.30 -3.00 -10.04
N CYS A 100 -13.28 -2.97 -8.71
CA CYS A 100 -14.37 -3.51 -7.92
C CYS A 100 -15.64 -2.67 -8.16
N SER A 101 -16.69 -3.31 -8.69
CA SER A 101 -18.04 -2.76 -8.87
C SER A 101 -19.07 -3.39 -7.94
#